data_AF-O33633-F1
#
_entry.id   AF-O33633-F1
#
_cell.length_a   1.000
_cell.length_b   1.000
_cell.length_c   1.000
_cell.angle_alpha   90.00
_cell.angle_beta   90.00
_cell.angle_gamma   90.00
#
_symmetry.space_group_name_H-M   'P 1'
#
loop_
_entity.id
_entity.type
_entity.pdbx_description
1 polymer ?
#
loop_
_entity_poly.entity_id
_entity_poly.type
_entity_poly.pdbx_seq_one_letter_code
_entity_poly.pdbx_strand_id
1 'polypeptide(L)'
;MSRKTYEKIANINGMFNVLEQQIIHSKDMALFRNEFFYVNHEHRENYEALLIYYKDSLDNPVVDGACYILALPEIFNKVDVFESDLPFTWVYDENGLSDTMKSISVPLQYLIAAALEVTDVNIFKPSGFTMGMNNWNIAQLRIFWQYCAIVRKEAL
;
A
#
# COMPACT_ATOMS: atom_id res chain seq x y z
N MET A 1 -51.56 -0.22 -7.30
CA MET A 1 -50.49 -0.51 -6.31
C MET A 1 -49.20 -1.03 -6.97
N SER A 2 -48.89 -0.65 -8.22
CA SER A 2 -47.82 -1.29 -9.03
C SER A 2 -46.56 -0.44 -9.25
N ARG A 3 -46.70 0.88 -9.42
CA ARG A 3 -45.58 1.77 -9.80
C ARG A 3 -44.43 1.82 -8.79
N LYS A 4 -44.75 1.90 -7.49
CA LYS A 4 -43.75 1.88 -6.40
C LYS A 4 -42.99 0.54 -6.29
N THR A 5 -43.58 -0.56 -6.76
CA THR A 5 -42.96 -1.89 -6.73
C THR A 5 -41.97 -2.05 -7.88
N TYR A 6 -42.33 -1.57 -9.09
CA TYR A 6 -41.41 -1.56 -10.24
C TYR A 6 -40.21 -0.63 -10.04
N GLU A 7 -40.41 0.56 -9.45
CA GLU A 7 -39.31 1.47 -9.09
C GLU A 7 -38.35 0.85 -8.07
N LYS A 8 -38.86 0.11 -7.07
CA LYS A 8 -38.01 -0.63 -6.12
C LYS A 8 -37.20 -1.74 -6.80
N ILE A 9 -37.80 -2.51 -7.71
CA ILE A 9 -37.10 -3.58 -8.44
C ILE A 9 -36.02 -2.99 -9.35
N ALA A 10 -36.31 -1.88 -10.05
CA ALA A 10 -35.32 -1.20 -10.88
C ALA A 10 -34.12 -0.68 -10.06
N ASN A 11 -34.38 -0.09 -8.88
CA ASN A 11 -33.32 0.35 -7.98
C ASN A 11 -32.47 -0.81 -7.44
N ILE A 12 -33.11 -1.94 -7.09
CA ILE A 12 -32.40 -3.15 -6.64
C ILE A 12 -31.51 -3.67 -7.76
N ASN A 13 -32.03 -3.79 -8.99
CA ASN A 13 -31.24 -4.25 -10.14
C ASN A 13 -30.08 -3.30 -10.46
N GLY A 14 -30.29 -1.98 -10.37
CA GLY A 14 -29.23 -0.99 -10.51
C GLY A 14 -28.12 -1.18 -9.48
N MET A 15 -28.49 -1.39 -8.20
CA MET A 15 -27.53 -1.67 -7.13
C MET A 15 -26.77 -3.00 -7.36
N PHE A 16 -27.45 -4.05 -7.81
CA PHE A 16 -26.82 -5.33 -8.13
C PHE A 16 -25.82 -5.21 -9.28
N ASN A 17 -26.14 -4.46 -10.34
CA ASN A 17 -25.23 -4.25 -11.46
C ASN A 17 -23.95 -3.52 -11.02
N VAL A 18 -24.07 -2.49 -10.18
CA VAL A 18 -22.90 -1.77 -9.64
C VAL A 18 -22.04 -2.70 -8.78
N LEU A 19 -22.67 -3.52 -7.92
CA LEU A 19 -21.97 -4.47 -7.08
C LEU A 19 -21.27 -5.57 -7.90
N GLU A 20 -21.91 -6.07 -8.96
CA GLU A 20 -21.30 -7.02 -9.88
C GLU A 20 -20.08 -6.44 -10.60
N GLN A 21 -20.17 -5.21 -11.10
CA GLN A 21 -19.03 -4.51 -11.70
C GLN A 21 -17.88 -4.30 -10.71
N GLN A 22 -18.17 -3.94 -9.46
CA GLN A 22 -17.15 -3.83 -8.41
C GLN A 22 -16.46 -5.18 -8.12
N ILE A 23 -17.21 -6.28 -8.09
CA ILE A 23 -16.65 -7.64 -7.89
C ILE A 23 -15.77 -8.06 -9.08
N ILE A 24 -16.18 -7.76 -10.31
CA ILE A 24 -15.38 -8.07 -11.50
C ILE A 24 -14.08 -7.27 -11.46
N HIS A 25 -14.17 -5.95 -11.26
CA HIS A 25 -13.02 -5.07 -11.19
C HIS A 25 -12.04 -5.50 -10.08
N SER A 26 -12.54 -5.87 -8.89
CA SER A 26 -11.67 -6.31 -7.80
C SER A 26 -10.93 -7.62 -8.11
N LYS A 27 -11.57 -8.55 -8.84
CA LYS A 27 -10.93 -9.78 -9.32
C LYS A 27 -9.85 -9.50 -10.35
N ASP A 28 -10.11 -8.62 -11.31
CA ASP A 28 -9.13 -8.24 -12.33
C ASP A 28 -7.90 -7.57 -11.69
N MET A 29 -8.13 -6.69 -10.71
CA MET A 29 -7.05 -6.07 -9.94
C MET A 29 -6.26 -7.10 -9.12
N ALA A 30 -6.92 -8.08 -8.49
CA ALA A 30 -6.24 -9.16 -7.78
C ALA A 30 -5.40 -10.04 -8.73
N LEU A 31 -5.89 -10.30 -9.95
CA LEU A 31 -5.11 -11.01 -10.97
C LEU A 31 -3.87 -10.20 -11.38
N PHE A 32 -4.02 -8.90 -11.61
CA PHE A 32 -2.90 -8.02 -11.95
C PHE A 32 -1.84 -7.96 -10.83
N ARG A 33 -2.27 -7.86 -9.56
CA ARG A 33 -1.35 -7.87 -8.41
C ARG A 33 -0.58 -9.17 -8.26
N ASN A 34 -1.06 -10.29 -8.80
CA ASN A 34 -0.32 -11.55 -8.76
C ASN A 34 0.97 -11.53 -9.59
N GLU A 35 1.07 -10.62 -10.56
CA GLU A 35 2.23 -10.46 -11.43
C GLU A 35 3.26 -9.47 -10.88
N PHE A 36 2.95 -8.82 -9.76
CA PHE A 36 3.88 -7.91 -9.11
C PHE A 36 5.13 -8.63 -8.62
N PHE A 37 6.21 -7.86 -8.48
CA PHE A 37 7.37 -8.37 -7.79
C PHE A 37 7.07 -8.54 -6.30
N TYR A 38 7.42 -9.70 -5.74
CA TYR A 38 7.44 -9.94 -4.31
C TYR A 38 8.78 -10.59 -3.92
N VAL A 39 9.30 -10.28 -2.73
CA VAL A 39 10.54 -10.92 -2.24
C VAL A 39 10.34 -12.41 -1.96
N ASN A 40 9.15 -12.80 -1.53
CA ASN A 40 8.73 -14.18 -1.28
C ASN A 40 7.19 -14.27 -1.25
N HIS A 41 6.66 -15.46 -0.96
CA HIS A 41 5.22 -15.69 -0.84
C HIS A 41 4.58 -14.91 0.33
N GLU A 42 5.26 -14.88 1.47
CA GLU A 42 4.81 -14.18 2.69
C GLU A 42 4.57 -12.70 2.43
N HIS A 43 5.45 -12.04 1.66
CA HIS A 43 5.29 -10.66 1.26
C HIS A 43 3.97 -10.41 0.51
N ARG A 44 3.55 -11.34 -0.35
CA ARG A 44 2.28 -11.24 -1.08
C ARG A 44 1.08 -11.44 -0.16
N GLU A 45 1.13 -12.43 0.74
CA GLU A 45 0.05 -12.69 1.70
C GLU A 45 -0.15 -11.49 2.63
N ASN A 46 0.94 -10.94 3.16
CA ASN A 46 0.92 -9.75 4.01
C ASN A 46 0.34 -8.55 3.28
N TYR A 47 0.69 -8.37 1.99
CA TYR A 47 0.20 -7.27 1.18
C TYR A 47 -1.32 -7.34 0.97
N GLU A 48 -1.86 -8.51 0.58
CA GLU A 48 -3.30 -8.67 0.43
C GLU A 48 -4.04 -8.48 1.78
N ALA A 49 -3.46 -8.93 2.89
CA ALA A 49 -4.03 -8.68 4.23
C ALA A 49 -4.10 -7.18 4.55
N LEU A 50 -3.04 -6.43 4.24
CA LEU A 50 -2.97 -4.99 4.48
C LEU A 50 -3.94 -4.20 3.59
N LEU A 51 -4.16 -4.61 2.33
CA LEU A 51 -5.16 -4.00 1.45
C LEU A 51 -6.59 -4.16 1.99
N ILE A 52 -6.89 -5.27 2.66
CA ILE A 52 -8.20 -5.49 3.29
C ILE A 52 -8.37 -4.60 4.52
N TYR A 53 -7.29 -4.41 5.29
CA TYR A 53 -7.30 -3.59 6.49
C TYR A 53 -7.40 -2.10 6.16
N TYR A 54 -6.50 -1.58 5.32
CA TYR A 54 -6.48 -0.19 4.88
C TYR A 54 -7.39 0.01 3.66
N LYS A 55 -8.70 0.09 3.88
CA LYS A 55 -9.72 0.20 2.81
C LYS A 55 -9.46 1.34 1.81
N ASP A 56 -8.82 2.41 2.25
CA ASP A 56 -8.46 3.56 1.41
C ASP A 56 -7.46 3.18 0.29
N SER A 57 -6.79 2.04 0.37
CA SER A 57 -5.88 1.55 -0.66
C SER A 57 -6.56 1.27 -2.01
N LEU A 58 -7.87 1.04 -2.02
CA LEU A 58 -8.63 0.80 -3.25
C LEU A 58 -8.58 2.03 -4.17
N ASP A 59 -8.78 3.21 -3.57
CA ASP A 59 -8.93 4.47 -4.30
C ASP A 59 -7.67 5.37 -4.20
N ASN A 60 -6.78 5.11 -3.24
CA ASN A 60 -5.57 5.90 -3.02
C ASN A 60 -4.29 5.10 -3.35
N PRO A 61 -3.63 5.37 -4.49
CA PRO A 61 -2.38 4.71 -4.88
C PRO A 61 -1.24 4.85 -3.86
N VAL A 62 -1.24 5.91 -3.04
CA VAL A 62 -0.22 6.13 -2.01
C VAL A 62 -0.41 5.17 -0.85
N VAL A 63 -1.65 4.96 -0.42
CA VAL A 63 -1.97 3.98 0.64
C VAL A 63 -1.72 2.57 0.14
N ASP A 64 -2.09 2.28 -1.11
CA ASP A 64 -1.78 1.02 -1.80
C ASP A 64 -0.26 0.74 -1.80
N GLY A 65 0.55 1.72 -2.22
CA GLY A 65 2.01 1.61 -2.19
C GLY A 65 2.56 1.45 -0.76
N ALA A 66 1.98 2.14 0.23
CA ALA A 66 2.37 2.00 1.63
C ALA A 66 2.10 0.58 2.15
N CYS A 67 0.94 -0.01 1.83
CA CYS A 67 0.62 -1.40 2.14
C CYS A 67 1.66 -2.36 1.54
N TYR A 68 2.09 -2.12 0.29
CA TYR A 68 3.12 -2.94 -0.34
C TYR A 68 4.48 -2.87 0.38
N ILE A 69 4.90 -1.69 0.85
CA ILE A 69 6.15 -1.58 1.63
C ILE A 69 6.02 -2.22 3.01
N LEU A 70 4.92 -1.98 3.72
CA LEU A 70 4.68 -2.55 5.05
C LEU A 70 4.58 -4.07 5.04
N ALA A 71 4.14 -4.65 3.92
CA ALA A 71 4.01 -6.09 3.75
C ALA A 71 5.35 -6.84 3.78
N LEU A 72 6.48 -6.15 3.59
CA LEU A 72 7.79 -6.77 3.63
C LEU A 72 7.97 -7.51 4.97
N PRO A 73 8.30 -8.82 4.98
CA PRO A 73 8.35 -9.60 6.21
C PRO A 73 9.27 -9.03 7.30
N GLU A 74 10.35 -8.35 6.92
CA GLU A 74 11.26 -7.66 7.85
C GLU A 74 10.59 -6.50 8.61
N ILE A 75 9.56 -5.89 8.04
CA ILE A 75 8.77 -4.80 8.62
C ILE A 75 7.54 -5.38 9.29
N PHE A 76 6.74 -6.17 8.55
CA PHE A 76 5.47 -6.73 9.01
C PHE A 76 5.61 -7.52 10.32
N ASN A 77 6.68 -8.30 10.48
CA ASN A 77 6.89 -9.11 11.68
C ASN A 77 7.45 -8.32 12.89
N LYS A 78 7.85 -7.05 12.70
CA LYS A 78 8.44 -6.20 13.74
C LYS A 78 7.51 -5.05 14.17
N VAL A 79 6.54 -4.71 13.33
CA VAL A 79 5.65 -3.58 13.53
C VAL A 79 4.24 -4.12 13.71
N ASP A 80 3.54 -3.67 14.75
CA ASP A 80 2.11 -3.91 14.83
C ASP A 80 1.36 -2.95 13.89
N VAL A 81 1.26 -3.38 12.64
CA VAL A 81 0.65 -2.62 11.54
C VAL A 81 -0.87 -2.50 11.65
N PHE A 82 -1.52 -3.27 12.53
CA PHE A 82 -2.98 -3.32 12.70
C PHE A 82 -3.49 -2.50 13.89
N GLU A 83 -2.59 -1.90 14.69
CA GLU A 83 -2.98 -0.96 15.74
C GLU A 83 -3.03 0.50 15.24
N SER A 84 -2.48 0.76 14.06
CA SER A 84 -2.33 2.10 13.50
C SER A 84 -3.47 2.44 12.55
N ASP A 85 -4.02 3.65 12.67
CA ASP A 85 -5.03 4.19 11.75
C ASP A 85 -4.43 4.55 10.38
N LEU A 86 -3.15 4.93 10.36
CA LEU A 86 -2.43 5.30 9.13
C LEU A 86 -1.16 4.44 8.98
N PRO A 87 -0.81 4.03 7.75
CA PRO A 87 0.28 3.08 7.47
C PRO A 87 1.63 3.39 8.14
N PHE A 88 2.02 4.67 8.22
CA PHE A 88 3.36 5.08 8.70
C PHE A 88 3.36 5.92 9.98
N THR A 89 2.27 5.89 10.77
CA THR A 89 2.21 6.65 12.03
C THR A 89 3.25 6.23 13.06
N TRP A 90 3.72 4.98 13.02
CA TRP A 90 4.75 4.45 13.91
C TRP A 90 6.18 4.87 13.52
N VAL A 91 6.41 5.53 12.39
CA VAL A 91 7.76 5.80 11.86
C VAL A 91 8.49 6.91 12.62
N TYR A 92 7.77 7.97 13.00
CA TYR A 92 8.34 9.13 13.68
C TYR A 92 7.35 9.73 14.67
N ASP A 93 7.89 10.40 15.68
CA ASP A 93 7.16 11.15 16.70
C ASP A 93 7.76 12.56 16.87
N GLU A 94 7.33 13.28 17.90
CA GLU A 94 7.82 14.62 18.24
C GLU A 94 9.33 14.67 18.56
N ASN A 95 9.95 13.55 18.90
CA ASN A 95 11.37 13.42 19.22
C ASN A 95 12.21 12.90 18.04
N GLY A 96 11.57 12.66 16.87
CA GLY A 96 12.23 12.20 15.66
C GLY A 96 11.85 10.76 15.32
N LEU A 97 12.81 9.93 14.90
CA LEU A 97 12.52 8.55 14.52
C LEU A 97 12.19 7.69 15.73
N SER A 98 11.13 6.89 15.61
CA SER A 98 10.76 5.91 16.62
C SER A 98 11.82 4.82 16.75
N ASP A 99 11.85 4.16 17.91
CA ASP A 99 12.77 3.04 18.13
C ASP A 99 12.44 1.83 17.26
N THR A 100 11.16 1.66 16.92
CA THR A 100 10.69 0.67 15.94
C THR A 100 11.35 0.90 14.59
N MET A 101 11.35 2.15 14.08
CA MET A 101 12.00 2.50 12.82
C MET A 101 13.52 2.26 12.88
N LYS A 102 14.17 2.59 14.00
CA LYS A 102 15.61 2.33 14.20
C LYS A 102 15.97 0.84 14.22
N SER A 103 15.04 -0.04 14.58
CA SER A 103 15.24 -1.49 14.62
C SER A 103 15.19 -2.18 13.26
N ILE A 104 14.73 -1.46 12.23
CA ILE A 104 14.63 -1.92 10.85
C ILE A 104 15.99 -1.79 10.15
N SER A 105 16.27 -2.64 9.17
CA SER A 105 17.53 -2.57 8.42
C SER A 105 17.64 -1.24 7.66
N VAL A 106 18.84 -0.65 7.64
CA VAL A 106 19.09 0.68 7.05
C VAL A 106 18.56 0.84 5.60
N PRO A 107 18.73 -0.14 4.69
CA PRO A 107 18.18 -0.01 3.34
C PRO A 107 16.66 0.04 3.29
N LEU A 108 15.97 -0.66 4.21
CA LEU A 108 14.50 -0.60 4.32
C LEU A 108 14.03 0.70 4.97
N GLN A 109 14.81 1.26 5.91
CA GLN A 109 14.54 2.60 6.44
C GLN A 109 14.51 3.64 5.31
N TYR A 110 15.41 3.53 4.33
CA TYR A 110 15.40 4.40 3.15
C TYR A 110 14.18 4.18 2.25
N LEU A 111 13.67 2.95 2.13
CA LEU A 111 12.45 2.67 1.36
C LEU A 111 11.22 3.31 2.03
N ILE A 112 11.10 3.18 3.35
CA ILE A 112 10.02 3.81 4.13
C ILE A 112 10.12 5.33 4.02
N ALA A 113 11.32 5.90 4.16
CA ALA A 113 11.52 7.34 4.01
C ALA A 113 11.21 7.83 2.59
N ALA A 114 11.63 7.11 1.55
CA ALA A 114 11.28 7.42 0.18
C ALA A 114 9.76 7.33 -0.07
N ALA A 115 9.05 6.43 0.62
CA ALA A 115 7.60 6.35 0.55
C ALA A 115 6.93 7.57 1.20
N LEU A 116 7.43 8.02 2.35
CA LEU A 116 7.00 9.25 3.02
C LEU A 116 7.31 10.51 2.19
N GLU A 117 8.41 10.52 1.44
CA GLU A 117 8.77 11.63 0.55
C GLU A 117 7.73 11.84 -0.57
N VAL A 118 7.00 10.80 -0.98
CA VAL A 118 5.89 10.93 -1.95
C VAL A 118 4.75 11.79 -1.40
N THR A 119 4.55 11.80 -0.08
CA THR A 119 3.56 12.65 0.60
C THR A 119 4.16 13.97 1.11
N ASP A 120 5.33 14.36 0.60
CA ASP A 120 6.09 15.55 0.99
C ASP A 120 6.58 15.53 2.46
N VAL A 121 6.63 14.35 3.08
CA VAL A 121 7.13 14.16 4.45
C VAL A 121 8.60 13.74 4.40
N ASN A 122 9.48 14.67 4.74
CA ASN A 122 10.93 14.49 4.68
C ASN A 122 11.53 14.22 6.07
N ILE A 123 11.82 12.95 6.38
CA ILE A 123 12.38 12.53 7.69
C ILE A 123 13.91 12.45 7.74
N PHE A 124 14.58 12.43 6.58
CA PHE A 124 16.04 12.35 6.47
C PHE A 124 16.65 13.51 5.67
N LYS A 125 17.90 13.84 6.00
CA LYS A 125 18.75 14.75 5.22
C LYS A 125 20.19 14.23 5.22
N PRO A 126 20.75 13.74 4.10
CA PRO A 126 20.15 13.59 2.76
C PRO A 126 18.89 12.71 2.73
N SER A 127 18.03 12.90 1.72
CA SER A 127 16.72 12.21 1.66
C SER A 127 16.86 10.69 1.56
N GLY A 128 15.83 9.96 2.00
CA GLY A 128 15.70 8.52 1.86
C GLY A 128 15.83 8.06 0.41
N PHE A 129 15.22 8.77 -0.54
CA PHE A 129 15.44 8.47 -1.97
C PHE A 129 16.91 8.60 -2.38
N THR A 130 17.57 9.70 -1.99
CA THR A 130 18.98 9.95 -2.32
C THR A 130 19.88 8.88 -1.72
N MET A 131 19.67 8.54 -0.45
CA MET A 131 20.43 7.49 0.24
C MET A 131 20.15 6.13 -0.37
N GLY A 132 18.90 5.83 -0.70
CA GLY A 132 18.48 4.61 -1.37
C GLY A 132 19.16 4.40 -2.71
N MET A 133 19.10 5.37 -3.60
CA MET A 133 19.70 5.27 -4.94
C MET A 133 21.21 5.01 -4.93
N ASN A 134 21.91 5.42 -3.87
CA ASN A 134 23.35 5.18 -3.71
C ASN A 134 23.70 3.85 -3.02
N ASN A 135 22.74 3.20 -2.35
CA ASN A 135 23.02 2.06 -1.46
C ASN A 135 22.14 0.82 -1.69
N TRP A 136 21.04 0.92 -2.44
CA TRP A 136 20.15 -0.21 -2.68
C TRP A 136 20.76 -1.26 -3.59
N ASN A 137 20.61 -2.51 -3.18
CA ASN A 137 20.90 -3.68 -4.01
C ASN A 137 19.75 -3.95 -5.01
N ILE A 138 19.92 -4.94 -5.87
CA ILE A 138 18.94 -5.29 -6.92
C ILE A 138 17.58 -5.65 -6.33
N ALA A 139 17.53 -6.37 -5.21
CA ALA A 139 16.26 -6.73 -4.58
C ALA A 139 15.51 -5.48 -4.10
N GLN A 140 16.20 -4.57 -3.43
CA GLN A 140 15.64 -3.31 -2.94
C GLN A 140 15.20 -2.38 -4.08
N LEU A 141 15.97 -2.32 -5.18
CA LEU A 141 15.58 -1.59 -6.38
C LEU A 141 14.30 -2.16 -7.03
N ARG A 142 14.17 -3.50 -7.09
CA ARG A 142 12.93 -4.12 -7.60
C ARG A 142 11.72 -3.82 -6.71
N ILE A 143 11.90 -3.81 -5.39
CA ILE A 143 10.85 -3.37 -4.45
C ILE A 143 10.48 -1.92 -4.75
N PHE A 144 11.48 -1.03 -4.85
CA PHE A 144 11.26 0.39 -5.11
C PHE A 144 10.55 0.65 -6.44
N TRP A 145 10.94 -0.04 -7.52
CA TRP A 145 10.28 0.09 -8.82
C TRP A 145 8.84 -0.39 -8.81
N GLN A 146 8.57 -1.51 -8.14
CA GLN A 146 7.21 -2.01 -7.97
C GLN A 146 6.35 -1.02 -7.17
N TYR A 147 6.90 -0.46 -6.08
CA TYR A 147 6.26 0.60 -5.31
C TYR A 147 5.92 1.82 -6.19
N CYS A 148 6.90 2.31 -6.96
CA CYS A 148 6.67 3.44 -7.87
C CYS A 148 5.59 3.13 -8.91
N ALA A 149 5.55 1.91 -9.46
CA ALA A 149 4.53 1.49 -10.41
C ALA A 149 3.12 1.49 -9.80
N ILE A 150 2.99 1.08 -8.53
CA ILE A 150 1.72 1.12 -7.79
C ILE A 150 1.27 2.57 -7.57
N VAL A 151 2.15 3.42 -7.04
CA VAL A 151 1.84 4.83 -6.75
C VAL A 151 1.48 5.59 -8.03
N ARG A 152 2.11 5.23 -9.16
CA ARG A 152 1.91 5.87 -10.47
C ARG A 152 0.96 5.07 -11.38
N LYS A 153 0.06 4.23 -10.83
CA LYS A 153 -0.86 3.39 -11.62
C LYS A 153 -1.75 4.15 -12.61
N GLU A 154 -1.95 5.45 -12.39
CA GLU A 154 -2.74 6.33 -13.26
C GLU A 154 -1.89 7.19 -14.22
N ALA A 155 -0.58 6.95 -14.33
CA ALA A 155 0.28 7.70 -15.24
C ALA A 155 -0.11 7.43 -16.72
N LEU A 156 -0.27 8.51 -17.49
CA LEU A 156 -0.62 8.51 -18.92
C LEU A 156 0.61 8.46 -19.83
#